data_AF-A0A4V1IR37-F1
#
_entry.id   AF-A0A4V1IR37-F1
#
_cell.length_a   1.000
_cell.length_b   1.000
_cell.length_c   1.000
_cell.angle_alpha   90.00
_cell.angle_beta   90.00
_cell.angle_gamma   90.00
#
_symmetry.space_group_name_H-M   'P 1'
#
loop_
_entity.id
_entity.type
_entity.pdbx_description
1 polymer ?
#
loop_
_entity_poly.entity_id
_entity_poly.type
_entity_poly.pdbx_seq_one_letter_code
_entity_poly.pdbx_strand_id
1 'polypeptide(L)'
;PPDGQPGTMRMFIFTSTNPQRDGAMENAVVLHEMTHGLSSRLTGGSANANCLSSIIAGGLGEGWSDFVATTLQGQASDTFITSQVVGDYVSGNPGGVRTHPYSTDLTVNPLTYASLNDPGALEVHRIGEVWNSMLYEVYRNMVQKLGFTPEYKDATSGKGNTQALLTVINGIKMQPCNPNFVSARDAIIAADKALTGGKNRCDIVKGFSKRGLGPNA
;
A
#
# COMPACT_ATOMS: atom_id res chain seq x y z
N PRO A 1 16.40 8.00 7.81
CA PRO A 1 16.98 9.30 8.23
C PRO A 1 16.32 10.44 7.44
N PRO A 2 16.41 11.69 7.91
CA PRO A 2 15.96 12.85 7.15
C PRO A 2 16.68 13.01 5.80
N ASP A 3 16.18 13.93 4.99
CA ASP A 3 16.84 14.36 3.76
C ASP A 3 18.26 14.90 4.01
N GLY A 4 19.14 14.77 3.00
CA GLY A 4 20.57 15.05 3.12
C GLY A 4 21.41 13.91 3.74
N GLN A 5 20.80 12.78 4.10
CA GLN A 5 21.50 11.59 4.59
C GLN A 5 21.14 10.34 3.76
N PRO A 6 22.10 9.46 3.42
CA PRO A 6 21.81 8.23 2.69
C PRO A 6 20.80 7.34 3.43
N GLY A 7 19.85 6.75 2.69
CA GLY A 7 19.05 5.65 3.21
C GLY A 7 19.89 4.37 3.31
N THR A 8 19.49 3.44 4.18
CA THR A 8 20.15 2.14 4.32
C THR A 8 19.10 1.04 4.16
N MET A 9 19.22 0.26 3.10
CA MET A 9 18.47 -0.99 2.90
C MET A 9 19.38 -2.17 3.24
N ARG A 10 18.84 -3.17 3.94
CA ARG A 10 19.56 -4.41 4.24
C ARG A 10 18.72 -5.57 3.73
N MET A 11 19.22 -6.24 2.69
CA MET A 11 18.61 -7.45 2.16
C MET A 11 19.26 -8.67 2.79
N PHE A 12 18.47 -9.72 3.02
CA PHE A 12 18.91 -10.92 3.73
C PHE A 12 18.56 -12.20 2.95
N ILE A 13 19.29 -13.27 3.26
CA ILE A 13 18.95 -14.63 2.81
C ILE A 13 17.80 -15.18 3.67
N PHE A 14 16.75 -15.67 3.01
CA PHE A 14 15.63 -16.34 3.65
C PHE A 14 15.91 -17.83 3.79
N THR A 15 15.63 -18.36 4.97
CA THR A 15 15.95 -19.74 5.36
C THR A 15 14.75 -20.68 5.34
N SER A 16 13.59 -20.22 4.87
CA SER A 16 12.33 -20.97 4.82
C SER A 16 12.30 -22.07 3.75
N THR A 17 13.24 -22.08 2.82
CA THR A 17 13.32 -23.04 1.70
C THR A 17 14.67 -23.75 1.63
N ASN A 18 14.72 -24.88 0.90
CA ASN A 18 15.96 -25.57 0.55
C ASN A 18 16.01 -25.82 -0.97
N PRO A 19 16.93 -25.19 -1.73
CA PRO A 19 17.94 -24.23 -1.27
C PRO A 19 17.32 -22.94 -0.70
N GLN A 20 18.08 -22.24 0.13
CA GLN A 20 17.73 -20.91 0.65
C GLN A 20 17.55 -19.92 -0.51
N ARG A 21 16.72 -18.89 -0.30
CA ARG A 21 16.40 -17.90 -1.34
C ARG A 21 16.88 -16.52 -0.90
N ASP A 22 17.49 -15.78 -1.82
CA ASP A 22 17.97 -14.42 -1.58
C ASP A 22 16.81 -13.43 -1.69
N GLY A 23 16.57 -12.63 -0.65
CA GLY A 23 15.54 -11.60 -0.63
C GLY A 23 15.69 -10.56 -1.73
N ALA A 24 16.91 -10.31 -2.21
CA ALA A 24 17.17 -9.40 -3.32
C ALA A 24 16.63 -9.91 -4.67
N MET A 25 16.32 -11.20 -4.77
CA MET A 25 15.77 -11.81 -5.99
C MET A 25 14.25 -11.72 -6.09
N GLU A 26 13.57 -11.18 -5.07
CA GLU A 26 12.14 -10.90 -5.10
C GLU A 26 11.86 -9.41 -5.16
N ASN A 27 11.32 -8.95 -6.30
CA ASN A 27 11.04 -7.53 -6.54
C ASN A 27 10.12 -6.93 -5.48
N ALA A 28 9.13 -7.69 -4.99
CA ALA A 28 8.19 -7.22 -3.98
C ALA A 28 8.91 -6.76 -2.69
N VAL A 29 9.92 -7.53 -2.24
CA VAL A 29 10.69 -7.22 -1.02
C VAL A 29 11.53 -5.97 -1.23
N VAL A 30 12.25 -5.86 -2.35
CA VAL A 30 13.09 -4.68 -2.64
C VAL A 30 12.23 -3.41 -2.76
N LEU A 31 11.09 -3.49 -3.44
CA LEU A 31 10.16 -2.36 -3.58
C LEU A 31 9.53 -1.96 -2.24
N HIS A 32 9.19 -2.93 -1.40
CA HIS A 32 8.69 -2.69 -0.05
C HIS A 32 9.72 -1.88 0.77
N GLU A 33 10.96 -2.34 0.84
CA GLU A 33 12.02 -1.66 1.61
C GLU A 33 12.33 -0.25 1.07
N MET A 34 12.35 -0.07 -0.26
CA MET A 34 12.50 1.26 -0.86
C MET A 34 11.36 2.20 -0.45
N THR A 35 10.15 1.68 -0.30
CA THR A 35 8.96 2.46 0.00
C THR A 35 8.92 2.93 1.45
N HIS A 36 9.60 2.27 2.39
CA HIS A 36 9.82 2.85 3.72
C HIS A 36 10.59 4.17 3.64
N GLY A 37 11.61 4.24 2.78
CA GLY A 37 12.37 5.46 2.53
C GLY A 37 11.52 6.58 1.90
N LEU A 38 10.61 6.21 0.98
CA LEU A 38 9.66 7.13 0.34
C LEU A 38 8.65 7.68 1.36
N SER A 39 7.95 6.79 2.07
CA SER A 39 6.86 7.16 2.97
C SER A 39 7.35 7.96 4.17
N SER A 40 8.50 7.60 4.74
CA SER A 40 9.11 8.32 5.85
C SER A 40 9.61 9.72 5.48
N ARG A 41 9.99 9.95 4.21
CA ARG A 41 10.42 11.29 3.75
C ARG A 41 9.27 12.17 3.26
N LEU A 42 8.19 11.59 2.76
CA LEU A 42 7.03 12.36 2.32
C LEU A 42 6.14 12.79 3.51
N THR A 43 5.94 11.89 4.48
CA THR A 43 5.07 12.16 5.63
C THR A 43 5.68 13.22 6.54
N GLY A 44 4.98 14.33 6.77
CA GLY A 44 5.46 15.41 7.63
C GLY A 44 6.66 16.21 7.07
N GLY A 45 7.03 15.98 5.82
CA GLY A 45 8.09 16.70 5.10
C GLY A 45 9.48 16.09 5.23
N SER A 46 10.33 16.33 4.23
CA SER A 46 11.59 15.61 4.03
C SER A 46 12.63 15.80 5.15
N ALA A 47 12.52 16.89 5.92
CA ALA A 47 13.40 17.18 7.05
C ALA A 47 13.05 16.37 8.33
N ASN A 48 11.89 15.71 8.39
CA ASN A 48 11.45 14.97 9.57
C ASN A 48 11.13 13.50 9.26
N ALA A 49 12.07 12.60 9.56
CA ALA A 49 11.90 11.16 9.35
C ALA A 49 11.16 10.43 10.49
N ASN A 50 10.65 11.15 11.51
CA ASN A 50 9.99 10.54 12.68
C ASN A 50 8.47 10.55 12.59
N CYS A 51 7.90 10.79 11.41
CA CYS A 51 6.47 10.97 11.22
C CYS A 51 5.66 9.70 10.97
N LEU A 52 6.30 8.53 11.03
CA LEU A 52 5.67 7.21 11.01
C LEU A 52 6.12 6.37 12.22
N SER A 53 6.20 7.00 13.39
CA SER A 53 6.78 6.42 14.61
C SER A 53 5.76 5.81 15.57
N SER A 54 4.49 6.26 15.53
CA SER A 54 3.43 5.61 16.29
C SER A 54 3.09 4.23 15.69
N ILE A 55 2.58 3.30 16.49
CA ILE A 55 2.25 1.94 16.02
C ILE A 55 1.30 1.95 14.81
N ILE A 56 0.29 2.82 14.83
CA ILE A 56 -0.66 2.96 13.72
C ILE A 56 0.04 3.55 12.50
N ALA A 57 0.80 4.64 12.65
CA ALA A 57 1.48 5.27 11.54
C ALA A 57 2.56 4.38 10.92
N GLY A 58 3.32 3.64 11.74
CA GLY A 58 4.26 2.63 11.27
C GLY A 58 3.56 1.51 10.51
N GLY A 59 2.39 1.06 10.97
CA GLY A 59 1.57 0.09 10.25
C GLY A 59 1.01 0.62 8.92
N LEU A 60 0.61 1.89 8.84
CA LEU A 60 0.30 2.52 7.55
C LEU A 60 1.54 2.53 6.63
N GLY A 61 2.73 2.72 7.22
CA GLY A 61 4.04 2.54 6.59
C GLY A 61 4.19 1.19 5.88
N GLU A 62 4.00 0.10 6.61
CA GLU A 62 3.99 -1.28 6.08
C GLU A 62 2.99 -1.45 4.92
N GLY A 63 1.78 -0.90 5.09
CA GLY A 63 0.74 -0.99 4.07
C GLY A 63 1.04 -0.18 2.81
N TRP A 64 1.65 1.01 2.89
CA TRP A 64 2.11 1.72 1.69
C TRP A 64 3.22 0.97 0.98
N SER A 65 4.12 0.35 1.74
CA SER A 65 5.22 -0.44 1.18
C SER A 65 4.71 -1.64 0.38
N ASP A 66 3.75 -2.39 0.93
CA ASP A 66 3.08 -3.45 0.17
C ASP A 66 2.28 -2.89 -1.00
N PHE A 67 1.54 -1.79 -0.83
CA PHE A 67 0.75 -1.18 -1.90
C PHE A 67 1.59 -0.83 -3.13
N VAL A 68 2.73 -0.17 -2.93
CA VAL A 68 3.64 0.21 -4.03
C VAL A 68 4.22 -1.05 -4.67
N ALA A 69 4.68 -2.00 -3.85
CA ALA A 69 5.25 -3.25 -4.34
C ALA A 69 4.26 -4.04 -5.21
N THR A 70 3.01 -4.21 -4.76
CA THR A 70 2.02 -4.99 -5.50
C THR A 70 1.45 -4.23 -6.70
N THR A 71 1.28 -2.90 -6.59
CA THR A 71 0.83 -2.05 -7.70
C THR A 71 1.80 -2.07 -8.87
N LEU A 72 3.11 -1.97 -8.63
CA LEU A 72 4.14 -1.97 -9.69
C LEU A 72 4.32 -3.34 -10.35
N GLN A 73 3.78 -4.40 -9.74
CA GLN A 73 3.78 -5.76 -10.29
C GLN A 73 2.45 -6.13 -10.95
N GLY A 74 1.46 -5.23 -10.97
CA GLY A 74 0.19 -5.45 -11.65
C GLY A 74 0.36 -5.69 -13.15
N GLN A 75 -0.47 -6.55 -13.71
CA GLN A 75 -0.41 -6.96 -15.12
C GLN A 75 -1.69 -6.58 -15.88
N ALA A 76 -1.59 -6.44 -17.20
CA ALA A 76 -2.75 -6.15 -18.05
C ALA A 76 -3.80 -7.28 -18.08
N SER A 77 -3.38 -8.50 -17.76
CA SER A 77 -4.23 -9.69 -17.61
C SER A 77 -4.97 -9.73 -16.26
N ASP A 78 -4.61 -8.88 -15.30
CA ASP A 78 -5.27 -8.87 -14.00
C ASP A 78 -6.73 -8.43 -14.15
N THR A 79 -7.60 -9.11 -13.42
CA THR A 79 -9.03 -8.79 -13.32
C THR A 79 -9.33 -8.10 -11.99
N PHE A 80 -10.58 -7.67 -11.82
CA PHE A 80 -11.03 -7.07 -10.57
C PHE A 80 -10.84 -8.00 -9.34
N ILE A 81 -10.94 -9.33 -9.54
CA ILE A 81 -10.83 -10.34 -8.49
C ILE A 81 -9.44 -10.98 -8.39
N THR A 82 -8.50 -10.60 -9.26
CA THR A 82 -7.12 -11.10 -9.17
C THR A 82 -6.58 -10.79 -7.78
N SER A 83 -5.91 -11.76 -7.16
CA SER A 83 -5.28 -11.59 -5.85
C SER A 83 -3.77 -11.44 -6.02
N GLN A 84 -3.14 -10.67 -5.14
CA GLN A 84 -1.69 -10.48 -5.12
C GLN A 84 -1.12 -10.90 -3.77
N VAL A 85 0.08 -11.49 -3.80
CA VAL A 85 0.81 -11.93 -2.62
C VAL A 85 2.16 -11.22 -2.57
N VAL A 86 2.75 -11.17 -1.38
CA VAL A 86 4.08 -10.62 -1.13
C VAL A 86 4.91 -11.70 -0.45
N GLY A 87 6.14 -11.90 -0.90
CA GLY A 87 7.09 -12.80 -0.26
C GLY A 87 6.89 -14.27 -0.61
N ASP A 88 6.13 -14.63 -1.65
CA ASP A 88 5.82 -16.03 -1.96
C ASP A 88 7.04 -16.80 -2.47
N TYR A 89 7.90 -16.14 -3.26
CA TYR A 89 9.18 -16.70 -3.64
C TYR A 89 10.09 -16.87 -2.42
N VAL A 90 10.41 -15.83 -1.65
CA VAL A 90 11.39 -15.95 -0.56
C VAL A 90 10.93 -16.87 0.57
N SER A 91 9.63 -16.95 0.82
CA SER A 91 9.07 -17.82 1.86
C SER A 91 8.88 -19.27 1.41
N GLY A 92 8.78 -19.52 0.10
CA GLY A 92 8.36 -20.82 -0.44
C GLY A 92 6.90 -21.16 -0.16
N ASN A 93 6.10 -20.18 0.26
CA ASN A 93 4.68 -20.32 0.54
C ASN A 93 3.87 -19.60 -0.55
N PRO A 94 3.02 -20.29 -1.32
CA PRO A 94 2.14 -19.65 -2.31
C PRO A 94 1.21 -18.56 -1.72
N GLY A 95 0.94 -18.60 -0.41
CA GLY A 95 0.18 -17.56 0.29
C GLY A 95 1.00 -16.31 0.65
N GLY A 96 2.33 -16.33 0.47
CA GLY A 96 3.23 -15.26 0.87
C GLY A 96 3.47 -15.19 2.38
N VAL A 97 3.91 -14.01 2.84
CA VAL A 97 4.26 -13.74 4.25
C VAL A 97 3.16 -13.03 5.05
N ARG A 98 2.12 -12.54 4.37
CA ARG A 98 0.95 -11.89 5.00
C ARG A 98 -0.09 -12.95 5.39
N THR A 99 -1.04 -12.62 6.28
CA THR A 99 -2.13 -13.55 6.66
C THR A 99 -3.07 -13.87 5.51
N HIS A 100 -3.30 -12.90 4.62
CA HIS A 100 -4.21 -13.04 3.49
C HIS A 100 -3.59 -12.44 2.23
N PRO A 101 -3.83 -13.03 1.04
CA PRO A 101 -3.57 -12.35 -0.22
C PRO A 101 -4.33 -11.02 -0.29
N TYR A 102 -3.78 -10.01 -0.95
CA TYR A 102 -4.51 -8.79 -1.26
C TYR A 102 -5.52 -9.09 -2.37
N SER A 103 -6.80 -9.05 -2.02
CA SER A 103 -7.92 -9.45 -2.90
C SER A 103 -9.08 -8.49 -2.74
N THR A 104 -9.92 -8.35 -3.77
CA THR A 104 -11.23 -7.69 -3.64
C THR A 104 -12.31 -8.66 -3.16
N ASP A 105 -12.03 -9.95 -3.09
CA ASP A 105 -12.95 -10.94 -2.53
C ASP A 105 -12.80 -10.99 -1.00
N LEU A 106 -13.86 -10.63 -0.28
CA LEU A 106 -13.87 -10.65 1.19
C LEU A 106 -13.85 -12.07 1.78
N THR A 107 -14.10 -13.10 0.97
CA THR A 107 -13.92 -14.50 1.38
C THR A 107 -12.44 -14.91 1.36
N VAL A 108 -11.63 -14.30 0.49
CA VAL A 108 -10.17 -14.51 0.40
C VAL A 108 -9.45 -13.63 1.42
N ASN A 109 -9.86 -12.37 1.53
CA ASN A 109 -9.28 -11.41 2.47
C ASN A 109 -10.38 -10.69 3.25
N PRO A 110 -10.73 -11.16 4.47
CA PRO A 110 -11.79 -10.61 5.28
C PRO A 110 -11.37 -9.38 6.11
N LEU A 111 -10.13 -8.88 5.95
CA LEU A 111 -9.63 -7.80 6.79
C LEU A 111 -10.40 -6.49 6.57
N THR A 112 -10.84 -5.88 7.67
CA THR A 112 -11.55 -4.59 7.70
C THR A 112 -10.95 -3.69 8.76
N TYR A 113 -11.39 -2.43 8.83
CA TYR A 113 -10.97 -1.52 9.89
C TYR A 113 -11.28 -2.08 11.29
N ALA A 114 -12.39 -2.80 11.45
CA ALA A 114 -12.76 -3.46 12.70
C ALA A 114 -11.83 -4.62 13.09
N SER A 115 -11.05 -5.17 12.16
CA SER A 115 -10.03 -6.19 12.46
C SER A 115 -8.95 -5.66 13.40
N LEU A 116 -8.76 -4.33 13.47
CA LEU A 116 -7.81 -3.69 14.40
C LEU A 116 -8.30 -3.66 15.85
N ASN A 117 -9.55 -4.06 16.11
CA ASN A 117 -10.06 -4.20 17.48
C ASN A 117 -9.53 -5.46 18.16
N ASP A 118 -8.96 -6.41 17.41
CA ASP A 118 -8.22 -7.53 17.97
C ASP A 118 -6.87 -7.04 18.52
N PRO A 119 -6.58 -7.21 19.83
CA PRO A 119 -5.27 -6.86 20.38
C PRO A 119 -4.10 -7.55 19.65
N GLY A 120 -4.31 -8.74 19.07
CA GLY A 120 -3.32 -9.46 18.27
C GLY A 120 -2.98 -8.77 16.94
N ALA A 121 -3.78 -7.79 16.51
CA ALA A 121 -3.51 -6.99 15.33
C ALA A 121 -2.64 -5.75 15.60
N LEU A 122 -2.25 -5.48 16.87
CA LEU A 122 -1.40 -4.33 17.24
C LEU A 122 0.10 -4.57 16.96
N GLU A 123 0.38 -4.92 15.71
CA GLU A 123 1.70 -5.16 15.17
C GLU A 123 1.74 -4.49 13.77
N VAL A 124 2.83 -3.81 13.43
CA VAL A 124 2.86 -2.92 12.27
C VAL A 124 2.55 -3.64 10.96
N HIS A 125 3.03 -4.86 10.76
CA HIS A 125 2.73 -5.60 9.53
C HIS A 125 1.25 -6.01 9.48
N ARG A 126 0.66 -6.46 10.60
CA ARG A 126 -0.79 -6.75 10.67
C ARG A 126 -1.65 -5.53 10.39
N ILE A 127 -1.26 -4.36 10.92
CA ILE A 127 -1.93 -3.09 10.62
C ILE A 127 -1.77 -2.75 9.12
N GLY A 128 -0.57 -2.96 8.57
CA GLY A 128 -0.27 -2.75 7.16
C GLY A 128 -1.09 -3.62 6.23
N GLU A 129 -1.35 -4.87 6.60
CA GLU A 129 -2.23 -5.76 5.84
C GLU A 129 -3.65 -5.21 5.73
N VAL A 130 -4.21 -4.68 6.82
CA VAL A 130 -5.52 -4.02 6.81
C VAL A 130 -5.49 -2.79 5.90
N TRP A 131 -4.46 -1.95 6.02
CA TRP A 131 -4.32 -0.73 5.24
C TRP A 131 -4.17 -0.99 3.74
N ASN A 132 -3.25 -1.86 3.33
CA ASN A 132 -3.08 -2.18 1.92
C ASN A 132 -4.30 -2.92 1.36
N SER A 133 -5.01 -3.73 2.15
CA SER A 133 -6.27 -4.32 1.70
C SER A 133 -7.29 -3.24 1.31
N MET A 134 -7.34 -2.10 2.01
CA MET A 134 -8.17 -0.95 1.62
C MET A 134 -7.66 -0.27 0.35
N LEU A 135 -6.35 -0.01 0.26
CA LEU A 135 -5.74 0.61 -0.92
C LEU A 135 -5.90 -0.27 -2.17
N TYR A 136 -5.90 -1.60 -2.01
CA TYR A 136 -6.12 -2.55 -3.09
C TYR A 136 -7.53 -2.43 -3.69
N GLU A 137 -8.56 -2.23 -2.85
CA GLU A 137 -9.91 -1.95 -3.33
C GLU A 137 -9.96 -0.64 -4.13
N VAL A 138 -9.28 0.40 -3.63
CA VAL A 138 -9.18 1.70 -4.33
C VAL A 138 -8.49 1.53 -5.69
N TYR A 139 -7.35 0.84 -5.72
CA TYR A 139 -6.61 0.53 -6.94
C TYR A 139 -7.47 -0.23 -7.96
N ARG A 140 -8.12 -1.32 -7.54
CA ARG A 140 -8.96 -2.12 -8.44
C ARG A 140 -10.17 -1.35 -8.95
N ASN A 141 -10.82 -0.52 -8.12
CA ASN A 141 -11.90 0.38 -8.57
C ASN A 141 -11.39 1.37 -9.64
N MET A 142 -10.24 1.99 -9.41
CA MET A 142 -9.66 2.96 -10.35
C MET A 142 -9.22 2.30 -11.65
N VAL A 143 -8.58 1.13 -11.61
CA VAL A 143 -8.21 0.34 -12.80
C VAL A 143 -9.45 -0.10 -13.58
N GLN A 144 -10.51 -0.54 -12.90
CA GLN A 144 -11.76 -0.91 -13.56
C GLN A 144 -12.38 0.27 -14.32
N LYS A 145 -12.33 1.47 -13.72
CA LYS A 145 -12.92 2.68 -14.32
C LYS A 145 -12.07 3.28 -15.44
N LEU A 146 -10.75 3.36 -15.25
CA LEU A 146 -9.84 4.12 -16.11
C LEU A 146 -9.00 3.23 -17.03
N GLY A 147 -9.06 1.92 -16.86
CA GLY A 147 -8.24 0.93 -17.54
C GLY A 147 -6.83 0.81 -16.94
N PHE A 148 -6.05 -0.10 -17.52
CA PHE A 148 -4.66 -0.39 -17.12
C PHE A 148 -3.68 0.06 -18.22
N THR A 149 -2.45 0.41 -17.83
CA THR A 149 -1.30 0.55 -18.74
C THR A 149 -0.07 -0.20 -18.22
N PRO A 150 0.69 -0.91 -19.08
CA PRO A 150 2.00 -1.46 -18.70
C PRO A 150 3.06 -0.36 -18.50
N GLU A 151 2.85 0.85 -19.03
CA GLU A 151 3.81 1.95 -18.98
C GLU A 151 3.71 2.74 -17.66
N TYR A 152 4.21 2.17 -16.56
CA TYR A 152 4.17 2.79 -15.23
C TYR A 152 4.93 4.13 -15.12
N LYS A 153 5.86 4.40 -16.04
CA LYS A 153 6.65 5.64 -16.05
C LYS A 153 5.85 6.86 -16.53
N ASP A 154 4.72 6.63 -17.21
CA ASP A 154 3.85 7.71 -17.65
C ASP A 154 2.77 8.02 -16.61
N ALA A 155 3.11 8.89 -15.66
CA ALA A 155 2.19 9.41 -14.65
C ALA A 155 1.04 10.26 -15.24
N THR A 156 1.11 10.63 -16.53
CA THR A 156 0.10 11.43 -17.23
C THR A 156 -0.86 10.60 -18.08
N SER A 157 -0.64 9.29 -18.16
CA SER A 157 -1.45 8.34 -18.95
C SER A 157 -2.94 8.35 -18.60
N GLY A 158 -3.30 8.83 -17.40
CA GLY A 158 -4.68 8.89 -16.91
C GLY A 158 -5.30 7.51 -16.67
N LYS A 159 -4.50 6.44 -16.74
CA LYS A 159 -4.93 5.06 -16.48
C LYS A 159 -5.02 4.80 -14.99
N GLY A 160 -5.84 3.84 -14.61
CA GLY A 160 -6.22 3.64 -13.22
C GLY A 160 -5.07 3.22 -12.32
N ASN A 161 -4.14 2.41 -12.83
CA ASN A 161 -2.98 1.95 -12.05
C ASN A 161 -2.00 3.10 -11.75
N THR A 162 -1.66 3.90 -12.77
CA THR A 162 -0.76 5.06 -12.62
C THR A 162 -1.43 6.18 -11.84
N GLN A 163 -2.73 6.46 -12.09
CA GLN A 163 -3.50 7.46 -11.36
C GLN A 163 -3.69 7.08 -9.89
N ALA A 164 -3.98 5.81 -9.57
CA ALA A 164 -4.09 5.34 -8.19
C ALA A 164 -2.77 5.49 -7.44
N LEU A 165 -1.66 5.05 -8.05
CA LEU A 165 -0.32 5.22 -7.48
C LEU A 165 -0.01 6.70 -7.23
N LEU A 166 -0.21 7.58 -8.22
CA LEU A 166 0.03 9.01 -8.08
C LEU A 166 -0.83 9.64 -6.97
N THR A 167 -2.09 9.24 -6.88
CA THR A 167 -3.04 9.73 -5.87
C THR A 167 -2.62 9.32 -4.47
N VAL A 168 -2.24 8.05 -4.26
CA VAL A 168 -1.78 7.55 -2.96
C VAL A 168 -0.48 8.23 -2.54
N ILE A 169 0.51 8.36 -3.43
CA ILE A 169 1.79 9.01 -3.12
C ILE A 169 1.59 10.48 -2.75
N ASN A 170 0.70 11.21 -3.43
CA ASN A 170 0.35 12.57 -3.04
C ASN A 170 -0.42 12.62 -1.71
N GLY A 171 -1.25 11.61 -1.41
CA GLY A 171 -1.88 11.46 -0.10
C GLY A 171 -0.84 11.33 1.03
N ILE A 172 0.18 10.50 0.86
CA ILE A 172 1.30 10.36 1.82
C ILE A 172 2.00 11.70 2.05
N LYS A 173 2.18 12.51 0.99
CA LYS A 173 2.77 13.85 1.08
C LYS A 173 1.88 14.87 1.81
N MET A 174 0.56 14.72 1.71
CA MET A 174 -0.43 15.67 2.25
C MET A 174 -0.86 15.36 3.69
N GLN A 175 -0.68 14.13 4.15
CA GLN A 175 -1.13 13.70 5.48
C GLN A 175 -0.30 14.33 6.63
N PRO A 176 -0.86 14.45 7.85
CA PRO A 176 -0.13 14.97 9.00
C PRO A 176 0.98 14.01 9.44
N CYS A 177 1.88 14.51 10.30
CA CYS A 177 2.84 13.66 11.01
C CYS A 177 2.11 12.68 11.95
N ASN A 178 2.51 11.41 11.96
CA ASN A 178 1.84 10.30 12.67
C ASN A 178 0.33 10.23 12.37
N PRO A 179 -0.04 10.00 11.10
CA PRO A 179 -1.44 9.89 10.72
C PRO A 179 -2.08 8.64 11.31
N ASN A 180 -3.42 8.66 11.41
CA ASN A 180 -4.24 7.47 11.62
C ASN A 180 -4.92 7.08 10.30
N PHE A 181 -5.67 5.98 10.29
CA PHE A 181 -6.36 5.49 9.09
C PHE A 181 -7.26 6.56 8.45
N VAL A 182 -8.01 7.29 9.28
CA VAL A 182 -8.96 8.32 8.82
C VAL A 182 -8.22 9.51 8.21
N SER A 183 -7.19 10.04 8.88
CA SER A 183 -6.44 11.17 8.35
C SER A 183 -5.63 10.82 7.10
N ALA A 184 -5.11 9.59 7.00
CA ALA A 184 -4.45 9.10 5.79
C ALA A 184 -5.44 8.93 4.61
N ARG A 185 -6.63 8.37 4.86
CA ARG A 185 -7.72 8.27 3.87
C ARG A 185 -8.11 9.65 3.36
N ASP A 186 -8.34 10.59 4.28
CA ASP A 186 -8.79 11.93 3.92
C ASP A 186 -7.72 12.69 3.12
N ALA A 187 -6.44 12.46 3.42
CA ALA A 187 -5.34 12.97 2.61
C ALA A 187 -5.32 12.39 1.19
N ILE A 188 -5.64 11.10 1.00
CA ILE A 188 -5.78 10.48 -0.34
C ILE A 188 -6.95 11.08 -1.12
N ILE A 189 -8.09 11.33 -0.45
CA ILE A 189 -9.24 11.99 -1.08
C ILE A 189 -8.89 13.44 -1.46
N ALA A 190 -8.17 14.16 -0.59
CA ALA A 190 -7.69 15.51 -0.88
C ALA A 190 -6.69 15.53 -2.05
N ALA A 191 -5.84 14.51 -2.15
CA ALA A 191 -4.91 14.34 -3.27
C ALA A 191 -5.66 14.14 -4.61
N ASP A 192 -6.70 13.31 -4.66
CA ASP A 192 -7.53 13.21 -5.89
C ASP A 192 -8.22 14.53 -6.22
N LYS A 193 -8.69 15.27 -5.21
CA LYS A 193 -9.27 16.59 -5.43
C LYS A 193 -8.27 17.55 -6.07
N ALA A 194 -7.02 17.57 -5.59
CA ALA A 194 -5.96 18.42 -6.10
C ALA A 194 -5.49 18.00 -7.51
N LEU A 195 -5.37 16.69 -7.78
CA LEU A 195 -4.84 16.17 -9.04
C LEU A 195 -5.88 16.15 -10.17
N THR A 196 -7.12 15.81 -9.86
CA THR A 196 -8.14 15.51 -10.90
C THR A 196 -9.39 16.36 -10.79
N GLY A 197 -9.49 17.23 -9.78
CA GLY A 197 -10.72 17.94 -9.44
C GLY A 197 -11.72 17.08 -8.64
N GLY A 198 -11.33 15.86 -8.22
CA GLY A 198 -12.16 14.94 -7.44
C GLY A 198 -12.92 13.92 -8.29
N LYS A 199 -12.45 13.66 -9.53
CA LYS A 199 -13.12 12.79 -10.50
C LYS A 199 -13.20 11.34 -10.03
N ASN A 200 -12.32 10.91 -9.13
CA ASN A 200 -12.23 9.52 -8.65
C ASN A 200 -12.71 9.35 -7.21
N ARG A 201 -13.22 10.41 -6.58
CA ARG A 201 -13.68 10.39 -5.19
C ARG A 201 -14.65 9.25 -4.90
N CYS A 202 -15.59 8.96 -5.80
CA CYS A 202 -16.56 7.86 -5.60
C CYS A 202 -15.85 6.51 -5.50
N ASP A 203 -14.91 6.23 -6.40
CA ASP A 203 -14.15 4.98 -6.46
C ASP A 203 -13.25 4.80 -5.22
N ILE A 204 -12.62 5.89 -4.79
CA ILE A 204 -11.79 5.94 -3.58
C ILE A 204 -12.64 5.67 -2.33
N VAL A 205 -13.71 6.44 -2.14
CA VAL A 205 -14.60 6.29 -0.97
C VAL A 205 -15.25 4.91 -0.95
N LYS A 206 -15.65 4.37 -2.10
CA LYS A 206 -16.20 3.01 -2.21
C LYS A 206 -15.19 1.95 -1.75
N GLY A 207 -13.92 2.08 -2.16
CA GLY A 207 -12.86 1.14 -1.75
C GLY A 207 -12.64 1.13 -0.24
N PHE A 208 -12.47 2.30 0.38
CA PHE A 208 -12.34 2.42 1.82
C PHE A 208 -13.60 1.96 2.58
N SER A 209 -14.79 2.34 2.10
CA SER A 209 -16.06 1.99 2.76
C SER A 209 -16.32 0.49 2.75
N LYS A 210 -15.93 -0.22 1.68
CA LYS A 210 -16.08 -1.68 1.59
C LYS A 210 -15.38 -2.42 2.72
N ARG A 211 -14.29 -1.86 3.24
CA ARG A 211 -13.52 -2.42 4.37
C ARG A 211 -13.72 -1.64 5.67
N GLY A 212 -14.84 -0.92 5.81
CA GLY A 212 -15.25 -0.31 7.07
C GLY A 212 -14.60 1.04 7.39
N LEU A 213 -13.87 1.67 6.47
CA LEU A 213 -13.29 3.01 6.65
C LEU A 213 -14.07 4.08 5.86
N GLY A 214 -15.41 3.99 5.91
CA GLY A 214 -16.31 4.95 5.24
C GLY A 214 -16.40 6.31 5.95
N PRO A 215 -17.19 7.27 5.44
CA PRO A 215 -17.26 8.63 5.97
C PRO A 215 -17.59 8.77 7.47
N ASN A 216 -18.23 7.76 8.07
CA ASN A 216 -18.64 7.73 9.47
C ASN A 216 -17.81 6.77 10.35
N ALA A 217 -16.65 6.32 9.85
CA ALA A 217 -15.73 5.45 10.57
C ALA A 217 -14.99 6.17 11.71
#